data_AF-A0A196SCB6-F1
#
_entry.id   AF-A0A196SCB6-F1
#
_cell.length_a   1.000
_cell.length_b   1.000
_cell.length_c   1.000
_cell.angle_alpha   90.00
_cell.angle_beta   90.00
_cell.angle_gamma   90.00
#
_symmetry.space_group_name_H-M   'P 1'
#
loop_
_entity.id
_entity.type
_entity.pdbx_description
1 polymer ?
#
loop_
_entity_poly.entity_id
_entity_poly.type
_entity_poly.pdbx_seq_one_letter_code
_entity_poly.pdbx_strand_id
1 'polypeptide(L)'
;MSKYYQVDMIAKAIKPQLVNGVWRKPKLSARRVASMRKECLRYGTINGIQAEWNPEWDRPHKSWIPPMPKGHAFDNKKDERIALIDKNMKAMPKLIIETRKEAYLSKPHTFLDVKLDPEDYEDFYKIGRRVSNAQLRAEREKEAKLKEEAAKQAKLKEAKKKAAKKEGKKGEEKAAKEEKKAVKKGEEKSAKKTAVKEEKKVEEKATKKTEEKTAKKTEEKKTVKDEKK
;
A
#
# COMPACT_ATOMS: atom_id res chain seq x y z
N MET A 1 -54.74 -31.45 -26.63
CA MET A 1 -54.02 -31.07 -25.39
C MET A 1 -53.68 -29.58 -25.47
N SER A 2 -54.03 -28.80 -24.46
CA SER A 2 -53.75 -27.35 -24.43
C SER A 2 -52.27 -27.10 -24.70
N LYS A 3 -51.98 -26.27 -25.72
CA LYS A 3 -50.62 -25.95 -26.18
C LYS A 3 -49.90 -24.98 -25.22
N TYR A 4 -50.51 -24.69 -24.07
CA TYR A 4 -50.09 -23.67 -23.12
C TYR A 4 -49.51 -24.34 -21.87
N TYR A 5 -48.37 -23.82 -21.42
CA TYR A 5 -47.75 -24.25 -20.16
C TYR A 5 -48.69 -23.92 -19.00
N GLN A 6 -49.00 -24.92 -18.17
CA GLN A 6 -49.59 -24.71 -16.85
C GLN A 6 -48.68 -23.80 -16.02
N VAL A 7 -49.26 -23.04 -15.09
CA VAL A 7 -48.58 -22.03 -14.26
C VAL A 7 -47.31 -22.62 -13.61
N ASP A 8 -47.39 -23.84 -13.10
CA ASP A 8 -46.27 -24.55 -12.43
C ASP A 8 -45.11 -24.93 -13.39
N MET A 9 -45.40 -25.08 -14.68
CA MET A 9 -44.39 -25.38 -15.70
C MET A 9 -43.69 -24.13 -16.24
N ILE A 10 -44.28 -22.95 -16.04
CA ILE A 10 -43.75 -21.68 -16.55
C ILE A 10 -42.39 -21.37 -15.90
N ALA A 11 -42.26 -21.52 -14.58
CA ALA A 11 -41.01 -21.28 -13.87
C ALA A 11 -39.83 -22.12 -14.43
N LYS A 12 -40.09 -23.39 -14.74
CA LYS A 12 -39.11 -24.31 -15.34
C LYS A 12 -38.81 -23.98 -16.80
N ALA A 13 -39.77 -23.39 -17.52
CA ALA A 13 -39.64 -23.03 -18.93
C ALA A 13 -38.93 -21.69 -19.16
N ILE A 14 -38.97 -20.77 -18.18
CA ILE A 14 -38.33 -19.45 -18.21
C ILE A 14 -36.82 -19.54 -17.91
N LYS A 15 -36.42 -20.41 -16.97
CA LYS A 15 -35.02 -20.55 -16.55
C LYS A 15 -34.26 -21.51 -17.47
N PRO A 16 -32.98 -21.23 -17.79
CA PRO A 16 -32.14 -22.18 -18.51
C PRO A 16 -31.93 -23.44 -17.66
N GLN A 17 -31.79 -24.58 -18.32
CA GLN A 17 -31.64 -25.88 -17.64
C GLN A 17 -30.29 -26.49 -17.98
N LEU A 18 -29.60 -27.03 -16.97
CA LEU A 18 -28.39 -27.81 -17.18
C LEU A 18 -28.81 -29.25 -17.49
N VAL A 19 -28.57 -29.70 -18.72
CA VAL A 19 -28.90 -31.07 -19.17
C VAL A 19 -27.64 -31.69 -19.76
N ASN A 20 -27.20 -32.81 -19.18
CA ASN A 20 -26.00 -33.55 -19.60
C ASN A 20 -24.74 -32.66 -19.67
N GLY A 21 -24.54 -31.80 -18.66
CA GLY A 21 -23.40 -30.88 -18.60
C GLY A 21 -23.47 -29.68 -19.55
N VAL A 22 -24.52 -29.56 -20.37
CA VAL A 22 -24.71 -28.45 -21.32
C VAL A 22 -25.88 -27.58 -20.87
N TRP A 23 -25.65 -26.26 -20.78
CA TRP A 23 -26.72 -25.30 -20.54
C TRP A 23 -27.62 -25.19 -21.76
N ARG A 24 -28.87 -25.64 -21.60
CA ARG A 24 -29.92 -25.49 -22.61
C ARG A 24 -30.62 -24.16 -22.43
N LYS A 25 -30.91 -23.52 -23.57
CA LYS A 25 -31.71 -22.30 -23.64
C LYS A 25 -33.10 -22.55 -23.05
N PRO A 26 -33.73 -21.53 -22.44
CA PRO A 26 -35.09 -21.67 -21.92
C PRO A 26 -36.08 -22.01 -23.04
N LYS A 27 -37.15 -22.74 -22.68
CA LYS A 27 -38.20 -23.15 -23.62
C LYS A 27 -39.06 -21.95 -24.06
N LEU A 28 -39.17 -20.93 -23.22
CA LEU A 28 -39.84 -19.67 -23.54
C LEU A 28 -38.81 -18.58 -23.87
N SER A 29 -39.02 -17.88 -24.99
CA SER A 29 -38.19 -16.73 -25.35
C SER A 29 -38.47 -15.55 -24.42
N ALA A 30 -37.47 -14.69 -24.19
CA ALA A 30 -37.62 -13.53 -23.32
C ALA A 30 -38.77 -12.59 -23.76
N ARG A 31 -39.00 -12.47 -25.08
CA ARG A 31 -40.13 -11.71 -25.63
C ARG A 31 -41.48 -12.30 -25.21
N ARG A 32 -41.63 -13.63 -25.29
CA ARG A 32 -42.87 -14.31 -24.90
C ARG A 32 -43.11 -14.19 -23.40
N VAL A 33 -42.08 -14.34 -22.59
CA VAL A 33 -42.12 -14.11 -21.13
C VAL A 33 -42.59 -12.69 -20.81
N ALA A 34 -42.06 -11.67 -21.51
CA ALA A 34 -42.48 -10.28 -21.33
C ALA A 34 -43.94 -10.03 -21.76
N SER A 35 -44.44 -10.69 -22.82
CA SER A 35 -45.86 -10.62 -23.21
C SER A 35 -46.75 -11.22 -22.13
N MET A 36 -46.41 -12.43 -21.66
CA MET A 36 -47.14 -13.11 -20.59
C MET A 36 -47.15 -12.29 -19.28
N ARG A 37 -46.03 -11.64 -18.95
CA ARG A 37 -45.96 -10.71 -17.80
C ARG A 37 -46.92 -9.54 -17.97
N LYS A 38 -46.96 -8.91 -19.14
CA LYS A 38 -47.86 -7.78 -19.44
C LYS A 38 -49.33 -8.20 -19.39
N GLU A 39 -49.67 -9.36 -19.95
CA GLU A 39 -51.02 -9.93 -19.92
C GLU A 39 -51.46 -10.24 -18.49
N CYS A 40 -50.58 -10.86 -17.71
CA CYS A 40 -50.84 -11.19 -16.31
C CYS A 40 -51.04 -9.94 -15.43
N LEU A 41 -50.20 -8.93 -15.60
CA LEU A 41 -50.33 -7.66 -14.85
C LEU A 41 -51.57 -6.86 -15.27
N ARG A 42 -52.04 -7.01 -16.52
CA ARG A 42 -53.19 -6.25 -17.05
C ARG A 42 -54.52 -6.93 -16.75
N TYR A 43 -54.60 -8.24 -16.90
CA TYR A 43 -55.84 -9.00 -16.87
C TYR A 43 -55.91 -10.03 -15.74
N GLY A 44 -54.86 -10.17 -14.92
CA GLY A 44 -54.79 -11.18 -13.85
C GLY A 44 -54.81 -12.61 -14.38
N THR A 45 -54.46 -12.81 -15.65
CA THR A 45 -54.50 -14.12 -16.31
C THR A 45 -53.20 -14.43 -17.02
N ILE A 46 -52.81 -15.70 -16.97
CA ILE A 46 -51.69 -16.26 -17.72
C ILE A 46 -52.25 -17.30 -18.67
N ASN A 47 -52.16 -17.05 -19.98
CA ASN A 47 -52.73 -17.93 -21.02
C ASN A 47 -54.23 -18.26 -20.78
N GLY A 48 -55.02 -17.31 -20.25
CA GLY A 48 -56.45 -17.48 -19.99
C GLY A 48 -56.81 -18.17 -18.67
N ILE A 49 -55.83 -18.58 -17.86
CA ILE A 49 -56.04 -19.09 -16.50
C ILE A 49 -55.82 -17.93 -15.53
N GLN A 50 -56.70 -17.76 -14.55
CA GLN A 50 -56.53 -16.77 -13.49
C GLN A 50 -55.30 -17.13 -12.66
N ALA A 51 -54.28 -16.26 -12.71
CA ALA A 51 -53.00 -16.50 -12.08
C ALA A 51 -52.26 -15.18 -11.88
N GLU A 52 -51.49 -15.11 -10.79
CA GLU A 52 -50.66 -13.96 -10.48
C GLU A 52 -49.23 -14.16 -10.97
N TRP A 53 -48.58 -13.06 -11.36
CA TRP A 53 -47.20 -13.10 -11.81
C TRP A 53 -46.28 -13.19 -10.60
N ASN A 54 -45.48 -14.25 -10.50
CA ASN A 54 -44.47 -14.35 -9.45
C ASN A 54 -43.24 -13.48 -9.80
N PRO A 55 -42.88 -12.47 -8.98
CA PRO A 55 -41.69 -11.63 -9.21
C PRO A 55 -40.36 -12.39 -9.28
N GLU A 56 -40.26 -13.59 -8.69
CA GLU A 56 -39.06 -14.43 -8.76
C GLU A 56 -38.76 -14.99 -10.16
N TRP A 57 -39.73 -14.91 -11.08
CA TRP A 57 -39.53 -15.27 -12.47
C TRP A 57 -38.80 -14.19 -13.27
N ASP A 58 -38.74 -12.98 -12.73
CA ASP A 58 -37.98 -11.89 -13.33
C ASP A 58 -36.49 -12.03 -13.02
N ARG A 59 -35.68 -11.47 -13.91
CA ARG A 59 -34.23 -11.39 -13.69
C ARG A 59 -33.98 -10.34 -12.60
N PRO A 60 -33.07 -10.60 -11.64
CA PRO A 60 -32.74 -9.60 -10.63
C PRO A 60 -32.25 -8.31 -11.32
N HIS A 61 -32.78 -7.17 -10.87
CA HIS A 61 -32.34 -5.88 -11.39
C HIS A 61 -30.86 -5.67 -11.04
N LYS A 62 -30.05 -5.35 -12.05
CA LYS A 62 -28.68 -4.91 -11.78
C LYS A 62 -28.75 -3.57 -11.07
N SER A 63 -28.00 -3.40 -9.98
CA SER A 63 -27.89 -2.10 -9.30
C SER A 63 -27.44 -1.06 -10.33
N TRP A 64 -28.25 -0.02 -10.51
CA TRP A 64 -27.95 1.08 -11.45
C TRP A 64 -26.83 1.99 -10.96
N ILE A 65 -26.39 1.84 -9.70
CA ILE A 65 -25.33 2.64 -9.11
C ILE A 65 -24.06 2.44 -9.96
N PRO A 66 -23.61 3.48 -10.69
CA PRO A 66 -22.42 3.36 -11.50
C PRO A 66 -21.23 3.10 -10.57
N PRO A 67 -20.27 2.25 -10.97
CA PRO A 67 -19.03 2.09 -10.21
C PRO A 67 -18.28 3.43 -10.14
N MET A 68 -17.44 3.57 -9.13
CA MET A 68 -16.56 4.73 -9.02
C MET A 68 -15.72 4.89 -10.29
N PRO A 69 -15.49 6.13 -10.77
CA PRO A 69 -14.67 6.37 -11.95
C PRO A 69 -13.22 5.92 -11.67
N LYS A 70 -12.58 5.30 -12.68
CA LYS A 70 -11.22 4.73 -12.59
C LYS A 70 -10.09 5.77 -12.36
N GLY A 71 -10.38 7.05 -12.59
CA GLY A 71 -9.38 8.13 -12.62
C GLY A 71 -8.53 8.12 -13.89
N HIS A 72 -7.85 9.23 -14.19
CA HIS A 72 -6.91 9.30 -15.31
C HIS A 72 -5.55 8.69 -14.92
N ALA A 73 -4.85 8.12 -15.91
CA ALA A 73 -3.52 7.56 -15.70
C ALA A 73 -2.51 8.60 -15.18
N PHE A 74 -2.69 9.86 -15.56
CA PHE A 74 -1.87 10.97 -15.07
C PHE A 74 -2.06 11.18 -13.56
N ASP A 75 -3.30 11.16 -13.08
CA ASP A 75 -3.66 11.39 -11.68
C ASP A 75 -3.19 10.23 -10.80
N ASN A 76 -3.40 8.99 -11.25
CA ASN A 76 -3.00 7.79 -10.53
C ASN A 76 -1.47 7.70 -10.32
N LYS A 77 -0.68 8.36 -11.18
CA LYS A 77 0.79 8.37 -11.13
C LYS A 77 1.39 9.67 -10.56
N LYS A 78 0.56 10.58 -10.02
CA LYS A 78 1.05 11.84 -9.46
C LYS A 78 2.03 11.61 -8.31
N ASP A 79 1.67 10.72 -7.38
CA ASP A 79 2.47 10.46 -6.18
C ASP A 79 3.82 9.84 -6.52
N GLU A 80 3.86 8.91 -7.49
CA GLU A 80 5.09 8.31 -7.99
C GLU A 80 6.00 9.36 -8.63
N ARG A 81 5.42 10.31 -9.38
CA ARG A 81 6.18 11.39 -10.02
C ARG A 81 6.74 12.38 -9.00
N ILE A 82 5.95 12.76 -8.00
CA ILE A 82 6.39 13.62 -6.90
C ILE A 82 7.53 12.94 -6.14
N ALA A 83 7.40 11.65 -5.81
CA ALA A 83 8.45 10.90 -5.14
C ALA A 83 9.74 10.80 -5.97
N LEU A 84 9.64 10.72 -7.31
CA LEU A 84 10.81 10.76 -8.19
C LEU A 84 11.48 12.13 -8.19
N ILE A 85 10.69 13.21 -8.26
CA ILE A 85 11.19 14.59 -8.19
C ILE A 85 11.94 14.80 -6.87
N ASP A 86 11.35 14.41 -5.74
CA ASP A 86 11.98 14.58 -4.43
C ASP A 86 13.31 13.82 -4.29
N LYS A 87 13.40 12.61 -4.85
CA LYS A 87 14.66 11.85 -4.88
C LYS A 87 15.72 12.57 -5.70
N ASN A 88 15.36 13.08 -6.86
CA ASN A 88 16.29 13.80 -7.74
C ASN A 88 16.74 15.12 -7.12
N MET A 89 15.83 15.87 -6.50
CA MET A 89 16.15 17.12 -5.80
C MET A 89 17.11 16.89 -4.62
N LYS A 90 16.95 15.79 -3.88
CA LYS A 90 17.88 15.42 -2.80
C LYS A 90 19.26 15.00 -3.32
N ALA A 91 19.34 14.40 -4.50
CA ALA A 91 20.61 14.02 -5.13
C ALA A 91 21.34 15.21 -5.79
N MET A 92 20.61 16.28 -6.11
CA MET A 92 21.12 17.44 -6.87
C MET A 92 22.39 18.08 -6.29
N PRO A 93 22.54 18.31 -4.96
CA PRO A 93 23.75 18.94 -4.43
C PRO A 93 25.02 18.11 -4.68
N LYS A 94 24.94 16.78 -4.64
CA LYS A 94 26.07 15.89 -4.91
C LYS A 94 26.47 15.94 -6.38
N LEU A 95 25.48 15.84 -7.27
CA LEU A 95 25.68 15.96 -8.71
C LEU A 95 26.30 17.31 -9.10
N ILE A 96 25.92 18.41 -8.42
CA ILE A 96 26.54 19.72 -8.64
C ILE A 96 28.03 19.71 -8.26
N ILE A 97 28.40 19.06 -7.15
CA ILE A 97 29.81 18.98 -6.73
C ILE A 97 30.61 18.14 -7.72
N GLU A 98 30.09 16.98 -8.11
CA GLU A 98 30.73 16.07 -9.07
C GLU A 98 30.95 16.76 -10.42
N THR A 99 29.90 17.36 -10.99
CA THR A 99 30.00 18.11 -12.26
C THR A 99 30.95 19.31 -12.18
N ARG A 100 31.00 20.01 -11.04
CA ARG A 100 31.98 21.09 -10.83
C ARG A 100 33.41 20.57 -10.75
N LYS A 101 33.65 19.43 -10.09
CA LYS A 101 34.96 18.77 -10.04
C LYS A 101 35.37 18.34 -11.44
N GLU A 102 34.51 17.65 -12.17
CA GLU A 102 34.77 17.24 -13.55
C GLU A 102 35.08 18.43 -14.46
N ALA A 103 34.30 19.50 -14.37
CA ALA A 103 34.53 20.74 -15.14
C ALA A 103 35.81 21.48 -14.74
N TYR A 104 36.29 21.30 -13.51
CA TYR A 104 37.61 21.78 -13.09
C TYR A 104 38.68 20.93 -13.77
N LEU A 105 38.69 19.61 -13.53
CA LEU A 105 39.67 18.68 -14.08
C LEU A 105 39.73 18.66 -15.62
N SER A 106 38.61 18.91 -16.31
CA SER A 106 38.57 18.94 -17.77
C SER A 106 39.25 20.17 -18.36
N LYS A 107 39.42 21.25 -17.56
CA LYS A 107 40.17 22.43 -18.02
C LYS A 107 41.66 22.10 -17.97
N PRO A 108 42.45 22.51 -18.98
CA PRO A 108 43.89 22.33 -18.93
C PRO A 108 44.46 23.15 -17.78
N HIS A 109 44.88 22.48 -16.71
CA HIS A 109 45.59 23.11 -15.61
C HIS A 109 47.07 23.24 -15.95
N THR A 110 47.64 24.43 -15.76
CA THR A 110 49.10 24.57 -15.80
C THR A 110 49.68 23.91 -14.55
N PHE A 111 50.89 23.35 -14.65
CA PHE A 111 51.59 22.66 -13.56
C PHE A 111 51.73 23.50 -12.27
N LEU A 112 51.62 24.82 -12.36
CA LEU A 112 51.76 25.77 -11.26
C LEU A 112 50.42 26.17 -10.61
N ASP A 113 49.29 25.90 -11.26
CA ASP A 113 47.96 26.35 -10.80
C ASP A 113 47.17 25.28 -10.03
N VAL A 114 47.65 24.04 -9.99
CA VAL A 114 47.04 22.98 -9.19
C VAL A 114 47.44 23.17 -7.73
N LYS A 115 46.68 23.99 -7.00
CA LYS A 115 46.65 23.92 -5.54
C LYS A 115 45.95 22.62 -5.16
N LEU A 116 46.70 21.52 -5.12
CA LEU A 116 46.21 20.26 -4.59
C LEU A 116 45.81 20.48 -3.13
N ASP A 117 44.57 20.11 -2.79
CA ASP A 117 44.18 19.95 -1.40
C ASP A 117 45.08 18.85 -0.76
N PRO A 118 45.38 18.93 0.56
CA PRO A 118 46.33 18.02 1.20
C PRO A 118 46.01 16.52 1.02
N GLU A 119 44.72 16.18 0.86
CA GLU A 119 44.24 14.81 0.66
C GLU A 119 44.55 14.29 -0.77
N ASP A 120 44.45 15.16 -1.79
CA ASP A 120 44.77 14.79 -3.18
C ASP A 120 46.31 14.74 -3.41
N TYR A 121 47.08 15.46 -2.57
CA TYR A 121 48.56 15.46 -2.63
C TYR A 121 49.16 14.12 -2.18
N GLU A 122 48.56 13.49 -1.17
CA GLU A 122 48.96 12.17 -0.66
C GLU A 122 48.80 11.06 -1.72
N ASP A 123 47.71 11.09 -2.49
CA ASP A 123 47.44 10.09 -3.52
C ASP A 123 48.34 10.28 -4.74
N PHE A 124 48.63 11.52 -5.13
CA PHE A 124 49.60 11.82 -6.18
C PHE A 124 51.03 11.38 -5.81
N TYR A 125 51.44 11.59 -4.55
CA TYR A 125 52.78 11.18 -4.07
C TYR A 125 52.91 9.65 -3.92
N LYS A 126 51.83 8.93 -3.61
CA LYS A 126 51.81 7.46 -3.59
C LYS A 126 51.97 6.86 -4.98
N ILE A 127 51.38 7.48 -6.00
CA ILE A 127 51.49 7.04 -7.40
C ILE A 127 52.91 7.24 -7.95
N GLY A 128 53.58 8.33 -7.56
CA GLY A 128 54.95 8.65 -7.99
C GLY A 128 56.07 7.93 -7.21
N ARG A 129 55.77 7.35 -6.05
CA ARG A 129 56.77 6.65 -5.22
C ARG A 129 57.01 5.25 -5.78
N ARG A 130 58.23 4.97 -6.23
CA ARG A 130 58.67 3.58 -6.51
C ARG A 130 58.68 2.81 -5.19
N VAL A 131 57.60 2.09 -4.92
CA VAL A 131 57.49 1.20 -3.76
C VAL A 131 58.43 0.02 -3.99
N SER A 132 59.29 -0.29 -3.03
CA SER A 132 60.19 -1.44 -3.15
C SER A 132 59.38 -2.75 -3.14
N ASN A 133 59.86 -3.79 -3.83
CA ASN A 133 59.22 -5.11 -3.84
C ASN A 133 59.01 -5.69 -2.42
N ALA A 134 59.85 -5.30 -1.45
CA ALA A 134 59.70 -5.69 -0.04
C ALA A 134 58.48 -5.06 0.62
N GLN A 135 58.20 -3.78 0.35
CA GLN A 135 57.03 -3.07 0.86
C GLN A 135 55.73 -3.60 0.25
N LEU A 136 55.73 -3.91 -1.06
CA LEU A 136 54.57 -4.53 -1.73
C LEU A 136 54.24 -5.93 -1.19
N ARG A 137 55.25 -6.68 -0.70
CA ARG A 137 55.03 -7.96 -0.02
C ARG A 137 54.45 -7.74 1.38
N ALA A 138 54.98 -6.80 2.14
CA ALA A 138 54.47 -6.46 3.47
C ALA A 138 53.03 -5.94 3.46
N GLU A 139 52.65 -5.14 2.45
CA GLU A 139 51.26 -4.66 2.29
C GLU A 139 50.30 -5.80 1.92
N ARG A 140 50.70 -6.70 1.02
CA ARG A 140 49.92 -7.92 0.71
C ARG A 140 49.73 -8.84 1.91
N GLU A 141 50.76 -8.99 2.75
CA GLU A 141 50.65 -9.77 3.99
C GLU A 141 49.73 -9.12 5.02
N LYS A 142 49.74 -7.78 5.12
CA LYS A 142 48.80 -7.04 5.99
C LYS A 142 47.35 -7.16 5.48
N GLU A 143 47.13 -7.00 4.18
CA GLU A 143 45.81 -7.19 3.57
C GLU A 143 45.31 -8.64 3.73
N ALA A 144 46.19 -9.63 3.59
CA ALA A 144 45.85 -11.03 3.80
C ALA A 144 45.43 -11.28 5.25
N LYS A 145 46.15 -10.73 6.23
CA LYS A 145 45.80 -10.83 7.66
C LYS A 145 44.45 -10.17 7.96
N LEU A 146 44.19 -8.99 7.40
CA LEU A 146 42.90 -8.30 7.56
C LEU A 146 41.74 -9.08 6.91
N LYS A 147 41.97 -9.69 5.74
CA LYS A 147 40.97 -10.55 5.07
C LYS A 147 40.71 -11.84 5.85
N GLU A 148 41.74 -12.45 6.43
CA GLU A 148 41.58 -13.61 7.31
C GLU A 148 40.84 -13.27 8.60
N GLU A 149 41.14 -12.12 9.20
CA GLU A 149 40.46 -11.67 10.41
C GLU A 149 38.99 -11.32 10.13
N ALA A 150 38.71 -10.65 9.01
CA ALA A 150 37.34 -10.41 8.54
C ALA A 150 36.58 -11.72 8.25
N ALA A 151 37.25 -12.72 7.65
CA ALA A 151 36.67 -14.03 7.41
C ALA A 151 36.41 -14.81 8.72
N LYS A 152 37.29 -14.70 9.72
CA LYS A 152 37.08 -15.26 11.06
C LYS A 152 35.91 -14.58 11.77
N GLN A 153 35.79 -13.26 11.68
CA GLN A 153 34.65 -12.51 12.22
C GLN A 153 33.33 -12.86 11.50
N ALA A 154 33.36 -13.06 10.19
CA ALA A 154 32.19 -13.51 9.42
C ALA A 154 31.75 -14.93 9.83
N LYS A 155 32.69 -15.87 10.00
CA LYS A 155 32.42 -17.23 10.50
C LYS A 155 31.88 -17.22 11.94
N LEU A 156 32.38 -16.35 12.81
CA LEU A 156 31.87 -16.16 14.18
C LEU A 156 30.43 -15.61 14.19
N LYS A 157 30.13 -14.65 13.31
CA LYS A 157 28.75 -14.13 13.13
C LYS A 157 27.80 -15.20 12.58
N GLU A 158 28.27 -16.03 11.64
CA GLU A 158 27.47 -17.13 11.09
C GLU A 158 27.24 -18.26 12.11
N ALA A 159 28.25 -18.58 12.93
CA ALA A 159 28.14 -19.55 14.02
C ALA A 159 27.16 -19.08 15.11
N LYS A 160 27.20 -17.79 15.50
CA LYS A 160 26.21 -17.20 16.42
C LYS A 160 24.79 -17.25 15.85
N LYS A 161 24.63 -17.01 14.53
CA LYS A 161 23.33 -17.11 13.84
C LYS A 161 22.81 -18.56 13.77
N LYS A 162 23.69 -19.56 13.63
CA LYS A 162 23.35 -20.99 13.67
C LYS A 162 23.06 -21.49 15.09
N ALA A 163 23.72 -20.97 16.13
CA ALA A 163 23.42 -21.27 17.54
C ALA A 163 22.04 -20.74 17.96
N ALA A 164 21.70 -19.50 17.59
CA ALA A 164 20.37 -18.93 17.83
C ALA A 164 19.24 -19.72 17.13
N LYS A 165 19.53 -20.35 15.99
CA LYS A 165 18.58 -21.23 15.28
C LYS A 165 18.44 -22.62 15.92
N LYS A 166 19.42 -23.04 16.75
CA LYS A 166 19.40 -24.34 17.46
C LYS A 166 18.69 -24.25 18.82
N GLU A 167 18.71 -23.08 19.48
CA GLU A 167 17.90 -22.82 20.68
C GLU A 167 16.40 -22.61 20.35
N GLY A 168 16.06 -22.06 19.18
CA GLY A 168 14.67 -21.99 18.70
C GLY A 168 14.03 -23.35 18.40
N LYS A 169 14.82 -24.43 18.26
CA LYS A 169 14.32 -25.77 17.91
C LYS A 169 14.16 -26.72 19.11
N LYS A 170 14.38 -26.24 20.35
CA LYS A 170 14.15 -27.00 21.59
C LYS A 170 12.92 -26.51 22.39
N GLY A 171 12.19 -25.53 21.86
CA GLY A 171 10.93 -25.00 22.43
C GLY A 171 9.65 -25.50 21.74
N GLU A 172 9.75 -26.22 20.62
CA GLU A 172 8.59 -26.60 19.79
C GLU A 172 8.12 -28.06 20.02
N GLU A 173 8.67 -28.76 21.02
CA GLU A 173 8.29 -30.15 21.35
C GLU A 173 7.78 -30.31 22.81
N LYS A 174 7.35 -29.22 23.44
CA LYS A 174 6.64 -29.23 24.74
C LYS A 174 5.43 -28.30 24.84
N ALA A 175 4.94 -27.77 23.72
CA ALA A 175 3.71 -26.95 23.68
C ALA A 175 2.49 -27.66 23.06
N ALA A 176 2.65 -28.88 22.53
CA ALA A 176 1.55 -29.63 21.88
C ALA A 176 0.76 -30.55 22.84
N LYS A 177 1.02 -30.50 24.16
CA LYS A 177 0.34 -31.35 25.14
C LYS A 177 -0.08 -30.62 26.42
N GLU A 178 -0.56 -29.38 26.29
CA GLU A 178 -1.25 -28.70 27.41
C GLU A 178 -2.33 -27.70 26.98
N GLU A 179 -2.82 -27.78 25.74
CA GLU A 179 -3.86 -26.88 25.21
C GLU A 179 -5.20 -27.60 24.94
N LYS A 180 -5.53 -28.61 25.76
CA LYS A 180 -6.85 -29.27 25.77
C LYS A 180 -7.57 -29.22 27.13
N LYS A 181 -7.14 -28.37 28.06
CA LYS A 181 -7.78 -28.24 29.39
C LYS A 181 -7.89 -26.81 29.89
N ALA A 182 -8.41 -25.88 29.08
CA ALA A 182 -8.72 -24.52 29.55
C ALA A 182 -9.87 -23.81 28.79
N VAL A 183 -10.82 -24.54 28.17
CA VAL A 183 -11.99 -23.95 27.46
C VAL A 183 -13.23 -23.85 28.37
N LYS A 184 -13.07 -23.80 29.71
CA LYS A 184 -14.19 -23.58 30.65
C LYS A 184 -13.77 -22.75 31.86
N LYS A 185 -13.47 -21.47 31.66
CA LYS A 185 -13.63 -20.36 32.64
C LYS A 185 -12.99 -19.11 32.05
N GLY A 186 -13.79 -18.08 31.79
CA GLY A 186 -13.27 -16.80 31.28
C GLY A 186 -14.27 -15.97 30.48
N GLU A 187 -15.55 -16.35 30.47
CA GLU A 187 -16.66 -15.48 30.10
C GLU A 187 -16.91 -14.50 31.27
N GLU A 188 -16.04 -13.51 31.41
CA GLU A 188 -16.23 -12.25 32.15
C GLU A 188 -14.87 -11.54 32.21
N LYS A 189 -14.76 -10.40 31.51
CA LYS A 189 -13.70 -9.36 31.55
C LYS A 189 -13.16 -8.98 30.15
N SER A 190 -14.05 -8.62 29.24
CA SER A 190 -13.72 -7.78 28.09
C SER A 190 -14.77 -6.69 27.89
N ALA A 191 -15.00 -5.88 28.92
CA ALA A 191 -15.88 -4.70 28.86
C ALA A 191 -15.27 -3.46 29.55
N LYS A 192 -13.95 -3.39 29.77
CA LYS A 192 -13.36 -2.27 30.54
C LYS A 192 -11.99 -1.75 30.08
N LYS A 193 -11.70 -1.77 28.77
CA LYS A 193 -10.46 -1.16 28.26
C LYS A 193 -10.52 -0.57 26.84
N THR A 194 -11.69 -0.05 26.45
CA THR A 194 -11.90 0.70 25.19
C THR A 194 -12.76 1.94 25.46
N ALA A 195 -12.38 2.75 26.45
CA ALA A 195 -13.06 4.01 26.77
C ALA A 195 -12.14 5.15 27.29
N VAL A 196 -10.80 5.02 27.21
CA VAL A 196 -9.88 6.03 27.81
C VAL A 196 -8.79 6.54 26.85
N LYS A 197 -8.96 6.37 25.53
CA LYS A 197 -7.98 6.91 24.55
C LYS A 197 -8.57 7.83 23.49
N GLU A 198 -9.89 8.09 23.52
CA GLU A 198 -10.53 9.03 22.59
C GLU A 198 -10.89 10.40 23.18
N GLU A 199 -10.85 10.58 24.50
CA GLU A 199 -11.21 11.87 25.12
C GLU A 199 -10.04 12.87 25.23
N LYS A 200 -8.78 12.43 25.12
CA LYS A 200 -7.61 13.32 25.31
C LYS A 200 -7.08 14.02 24.05
N LYS A 201 -7.71 13.84 22.89
CA LYS A 201 -7.25 14.46 21.62
C LYS A 201 -8.22 15.49 21.04
N VAL A 202 -9.37 15.67 21.67
CA VAL A 202 -10.41 16.64 21.26
C VAL A 202 -10.32 17.94 22.05
N GLU A 203 -9.83 17.93 23.30
CA GLU A 203 -9.69 19.15 24.12
C GLU A 203 -8.49 20.04 23.76
N GLU A 204 -7.40 19.51 23.20
CA GLU A 204 -6.20 20.32 22.89
C GLU A 204 -6.34 21.14 21.58
N LYS A 205 -7.33 20.85 20.74
CA LYS A 205 -7.62 21.62 19.52
C LYS A 205 -8.69 22.70 19.71
N ALA A 206 -9.40 22.71 20.83
CA ALA A 206 -10.43 23.70 21.12
C ALA A 206 -9.87 24.98 21.76
N THR A 207 -8.77 24.89 22.52
CA THR A 207 -8.18 26.05 23.23
C THR A 207 -7.30 26.95 22.36
N LYS A 208 -6.64 26.41 21.32
CA LYS A 208 -5.83 27.21 20.39
C LYS A 208 -6.63 28.09 19.41
N LYS A 209 -7.90 27.76 19.15
CA LYS A 209 -8.75 28.55 18.23
C LYS A 209 -9.48 29.71 18.93
N THR A 210 -9.51 29.74 20.26
CA THR A 210 -10.13 30.81 21.05
C THR A 210 -9.16 31.94 21.39
N GLU A 211 -7.85 31.66 21.53
CA GLU A 211 -6.83 32.68 21.81
C GLU A 211 -6.46 33.52 20.57
N GLU A 212 -6.51 32.95 19.36
CA GLU A 212 -6.19 33.69 18.13
C GLU A 212 -7.32 34.64 17.70
N LYS A 213 -8.57 34.37 18.13
CA LYS A 213 -9.73 35.24 17.86
C LYS A 213 -9.89 36.40 18.84
N THR A 214 -9.32 36.32 20.05
CA THR A 214 -9.35 37.42 21.01
C THR A 214 -8.24 38.46 20.76
N ALA A 215 -7.08 38.05 20.24
CA ALA A 215 -5.99 38.97 19.87
C ALA A 215 -6.34 39.89 18.68
N LYS A 216 -7.04 39.36 17.67
CA LYS A 216 -7.40 40.13 16.45
C LYS A 216 -8.49 41.19 16.69
N LYS A 217 -9.31 41.03 17.74
CA LYS A 217 -10.39 41.96 18.10
C LYS A 217 -9.91 43.13 18.98
N THR A 218 -8.72 43.04 19.59
CA THR A 218 -8.10 44.14 20.34
C THR A 218 -7.23 45.07 19.51
N GLU A 219 -6.70 44.62 18.37
CA GLU A 219 -5.94 45.49 17.44
C GLU A 219 -6.88 46.35 16.57
N GLU A 220 -7.98 45.82 16.05
CA GLU A 220 -8.96 46.60 15.26
C GLU A 220 -9.73 47.65 16.09
N LYS A 221 -9.76 47.52 17.42
CA LYS A 221 -10.45 48.49 18.31
C LYS A 221 -9.55 49.64 18.77
N LYS A 222 -8.23 49.56 18.55
CA LYS A 222 -7.28 50.66 18.80
C LYS A 222 -7.14 51.59 17.60
N THR A 223 -7.26 51.09 16.37
CA THR A 223 -7.13 51.91 15.16
C THR A 223 -8.34 52.81 14.87
N VAL A 224 -9.53 52.49 15.39
CA VAL A 224 -10.76 53.28 15.16
C VAL A 224 -10.94 54.42 16.19
N LYS A 225 -10.14 54.49 17.26
CA LYS A 225 -10.26 55.52 18.30
C LYS A 225 -9.34 56.74 18.10
N ASP A 226 -8.37 56.67 17.18
CA ASP A 226 -7.43 57.77 16.89
C ASP A 226 -7.78 58.59 15.63
N GLU A 227 -8.90 58.27 14.94
CA GLU A 227 -9.39 59.04 13.77
C GLU A 227 -10.60 59.94 14.07
N LYS A 228 -10.94 60.13 15.35
CA LYS A 228 -12.04 61.02 15.75
C LYS A 228 -11.68 61.83 17.00
N LYS A 229 -10.79 62.81 16.83
CA LYS A 229 -10.71 64.00 17.67
C LYS A 229 -10.13 65.17 16.88
#